data_AF-A0A7S0WRH8-F1
#
_entry.id   AF-A0A7S0WRH8-F1
#
_cell.length_a   1.000
_cell.length_b   1.000
_cell.length_c   1.000
_cell.angle_alpha   90.00
_cell.angle_beta   90.00
_cell.angle_gamma   90.00
#
_symmetry.space_group_name_H-M   'P 1'
#
loop_
_entity.id
_entity.type
_entity.pdbx_description
1 polymer ?
#
loop_
_entity_poly.entity_id
_entity_poly.type
_entity_poly.pdbx_seq_one_letter_code
_entity_poly.pdbx_strand_id
1 'polypeptide(L)'
;SKSPQKMPAIPVVRRKEDSGPPVLRPTRAPFFMELAVSHVACGDGFTLAVVESKNLYGWGINDNGQLGFDDSRTRTTPASPSNMRGLLYTSVHAGKAHSGAIFTNGDVMLWGAGADGQTGQNNNNPRCLPKVIKSLSGQGVLKLAL
;
A
#
# COMPACT_ATOMS: atom_id res chain seq x y z
N SER A 1 25.59 -1.65 36.17
CA SER A 1 24.78 -0.87 35.23
C SER A 1 25.54 -0.73 33.92
N LYS A 2 25.20 -1.49 32.88
CA LYS A 2 25.79 -1.35 31.54
C LYS A 2 24.65 -1.06 30.57
N SER A 3 24.64 0.15 30.02
CA SER A 3 23.69 0.60 29.01
C SER A 3 23.87 -0.21 27.71
N PRO A 4 22.80 -0.61 27.01
CA PRO A 4 22.94 -1.34 25.75
C PRO A 4 23.43 -0.38 24.65
N GLN A 5 24.54 -0.74 24.02
CA GLN A 5 25.08 -0.04 22.86
C GLN A 5 24.13 -0.20 21.67
N LYS A 6 23.70 0.93 21.10
CA LYS A 6 22.88 1.01 19.90
C LYS A 6 23.73 0.60 18.70
N MET A 7 23.39 -0.52 18.04
CA MET A 7 24.06 -0.93 16.81
C MET A 7 23.85 0.13 15.72
N PRO A 8 24.89 0.49 14.94
CA PRO A 8 24.75 1.44 13.84
C PRO A 8 23.90 0.83 12.73
N ALA A 9 23.01 1.65 12.15
CA ALA A 9 22.19 1.23 11.01
C ALA A 9 23.10 0.93 9.82
N ILE A 10 23.00 -0.29 9.28
CA ILE A 10 23.69 -0.68 8.04
C ILE A 10 23.06 0.14 6.90
N PRO A 11 23.84 0.90 6.11
CA PRO A 11 23.30 1.56 4.94
C PRO A 11 22.84 0.49 3.95
N VAL A 12 21.53 0.41 3.71
CA VAL A 12 20.98 -0.42 2.63
C VAL A 12 21.39 0.21 1.31
N VAL A 13 22.47 -0.29 0.72
CA VAL A 13 22.89 0.05 -0.64
C VAL A 13 21.78 -0.45 -1.57
N ARG A 14 20.94 0.47 -2.05
CA ARG A 14 19.92 0.19 -3.06
C ARG A 14 20.64 -0.26 -4.34
N ARG A 15 20.62 -1.56 -4.67
CA ARG A 15 21.11 -2.03 -5.98
C ARG A 15 20.22 -1.43 -7.06
N LYS A 16 20.85 -0.64 -7.93
CA LYS A 16 20.25 0.09 -9.06
C LYS A 16 19.96 -0.82 -10.27
N GLU A 17 20.03 -2.14 -10.11
CA GLU A 17 20.27 -3.07 -11.23
C GLU A 17 19.03 -3.74 -11.85
N ASP A 18 17.82 -3.48 -11.36
CA ASP A 18 16.63 -4.23 -11.82
C ASP A 18 15.60 -3.40 -12.60
N SER A 19 15.88 -2.12 -12.87
CA SER A 19 15.01 -1.26 -13.67
C SER A 19 15.61 -1.07 -15.06
N GLY A 20 14.96 -1.61 -16.09
CA GLY A 20 15.25 -1.26 -17.48
C GLY A 20 15.17 0.26 -17.73
N PRO A 21 15.50 0.72 -18.96
CA PRO A 21 15.50 2.14 -19.26
C PRO A 21 14.14 2.78 -18.94
N PRO A 22 14.13 4.08 -18.54
CA PRO A 22 12.90 4.74 -18.18
C PRO A 22 11.91 4.74 -19.35
N VAL A 23 10.66 4.43 -19.05
CA VAL A 23 9.57 4.49 -20.03
C VAL A 23 9.09 5.94 -20.12
N LEU A 24 9.43 6.63 -21.22
CA LEU A 24 9.19 8.08 -21.39
C LEU A 24 7.89 8.41 -22.15
N ARG A 25 7.09 7.40 -22.48
CA ARG A 25 5.80 7.57 -23.18
C ARG A 25 4.73 6.72 -22.52
N PRO A 26 3.45 7.11 -22.59
CA PRO A 26 2.35 6.26 -22.14
C PRO A 26 2.48 4.86 -22.75
N THR A 27 2.60 3.86 -21.89
CA THR A 27 2.80 2.46 -22.27
C THR A 27 1.74 1.63 -21.58
N ARG A 28 1.09 0.73 -22.31
CA ARG A 28 0.12 -0.19 -21.72
C ARG A 28 0.82 -1.09 -20.70
N ALA A 29 0.21 -1.28 -19.54
CA ALA A 29 0.70 -2.22 -18.53
C ALA A 29 0.21 -3.64 -18.90
N PRO A 30 1.08 -4.56 -19.37
CA PRO A 30 0.65 -5.86 -19.89
C PRO A 30 -0.12 -6.70 -18.86
N PHE A 31 0.24 -6.58 -17.59
CA PHE A 31 -0.42 -7.27 -16.48
C PHE A 31 -1.93 -7.00 -16.41
N PHE A 32 -2.36 -5.79 -16.80
CA PHE A 32 -3.75 -5.37 -16.72
C PHE A 32 -4.49 -5.45 -18.06
N MET A 33 -3.89 -6.02 -19.12
CA MET A 33 -4.55 -6.11 -20.43
C MET A 33 -5.82 -6.96 -20.40
N GLU A 34 -5.84 -8.00 -19.55
CA GLU A 34 -6.98 -8.91 -19.36
C GLU A 34 -7.77 -8.62 -18.07
N LEU A 35 -7.44 -7.51 -17.39
CA LEU A 35 -8.09 -7.11 -16.15
C LEU A 35 -8.75 -5.75 -16.33
N ALA A 36 -10.06 -5.68 -16.10
CA ALA A 36 -10.75 -4.39 -16.07
C ALA A 36 -10.35 -3.62 -14.80
N VAL A 37 -9.46 -2.65 -14.92
CA VAL A 37 -9.05 -1.78 -13.81
C VAL A 37 -10.14 -0.73 -13.57
N SER A 38 -10.62 -0.66 -12.33
CA SER A 38 -11.70 0.26 -11.94
C SER A 38 -11.21 1.49 -11.16
N HIS A 39 -10.14 1.35 -10.38
CA HIS A 39 -9.55 2.42 -9.57
C HIS A 39 -8.04 2.28 -9.53
N VAL A 40 -7.34 3.43 -9.52
CA VAL A 40 -5.88 3.51 -9.36
C VAL A 40 -5.57 4.67 -8.42
N ALA A 41 -4.57 4.48 -7.55
CA ALA A 41 -4.03 5.54 -6.69
C ALA A 41 -2.50 5.48 -6.68
N CYS A 42 -1.85 6.64 -6.71
CA CYS A 42 -0.39 6.77 -6.73
C CYS A 42 0.10 7.55 -5.50
N GLY A 43 1.09 7.01 -4.81
CA GLY A 43 1.87 7.73 -3.80
C GLY A 43 3.25 8.15 -4.32
N ASP A 44 4.19 8.46 -3.41
CA ASP A 44 5.51 9.05 -3.72
C ASP A 44 6.44 8.14 -4.55
N GLY A 45 6.11 6.85 -4.65
CA GLY A 45 6.84 5.89 -5.49
C GLY A 45 6.19 4.53 -5.56
N PHE A 46 4.88 4.47 -5.32
CA PHE A 46 4.10 3.24 -5.34
C PHE A 46 2.73 3.49 -5.95
N THR A 47 2.11 2.42 -6.41
CA THR A 47 0.79 2.46 -7.03
C THR A 47 -0.05 1.33 -6.48
N LEU A 48 -1.33 1.64 -6.25
CA LEU A 48 -2.37 0.68 -5.93
C LEU A 48 -3.40 0.68 -7.05
N ALA A 49 -3.97 -0.48 -7.34
CA ALA A 49 -5.07 -0.61 -8.27
C ALA A 49 -6.13 -1.60 -7.75
N VAL A 50 -7.39 -1.32 -8.06
CA VAL A 50 -8.51 -2.25 -7.85
C VAL A 50 -9.14 -2.55 -9.19
N VAL A 51 -9.30 -3.83 -9.49
CA VAL A 51 -9.98 -4.33 -10.69
C VAL A 51 -11.48 -4.53 -10.44
N GLU A 52 -12.29 -4.67 -11.48
CA GLU A 52 -13.74 -4.86 -11.36
C GLU A 52 -14.13 -6.10 -10.56
N SER A 53 -13.31 -7.16 -10.59
CA SER A 53 -13.44 -8.35 -9.72
C SER A 53 -13.11 -8.09 -8.25
N LYS A 54 -12.91 -6.81 -7.88
CA LYS A 54 -12.71 -6.29 -6.52
C LYS A 54 -11.39 -6.70 -5.86
N ASN A 55 -10.46 -7.27 -6.63
CA ASN A 55 -9.11 -7.58 -6.16
C ASN A 55 -8.21 -6.33 -6.16
N LEU A 56 -7.36 -6.23 -5.15
CA LEU A 56 -6.38 -5.16 -4.98
C LEU A 56 -4.97 -5.64 -5.39
N TYR A 57 -4.29 -4.80 -6.15
CA TYR A 57 -2.90 -4.97 -6.57
C TYR A 57 -2.06 -3.77 -6.14
N GLY A 58 -0.79 -4.02 -5.80
CA GLY A 58 0.17 -2.98 -5.44
C GLY A 58 1.56 -3.26 -6.01
N TRP A 59 2.27 -2.20 -6.36
CA TRP A 59 3.67 -2.24 -6.81
C TRP A 59 4.38 -0.92 -6.54
N GLY A 60 5.71 -0.93 -6.62
CA GLY A 60 6.62 0.16 -6.31
C GLY A 60 7.27 0.03 -4.93
N ILE A 61 7.64 1.18 -4.37
CA ILE A 61 8.32 1.31 -3.07
C ILE A 61 7.42 0.76 -1.96
N ASN A 62 8.02 0.01 -1.03
CA ASN A 62 7.32 -0.54 0.13
C ASN A 62 8.08 -0.35 1.45
N ASP A 63 9.00 0.61 1.54
CA ASP A 63 9.88 0.78 2.71
C ASP A 63 9.10 0.97 4.04
N ASN A 64 7.85 1.46 4.00
CA ASN A 64 6.97 1.65 5.15
C ASN A 64 5.81 0.64 5.21
N GLY A 65 5.82 -0.39 4.35
CA GLY A 65 4.75 -1.37 4.25
C GLY A 65 3.51 -0.85 3.50
N GLN A 66 3.61 0.24 2.74
CA GLN A 66 2.49 0.88 2.02
C GLN A 66 1.82 0.01 0.94
N LEU A 67 2.41 -1.13 0.59
CA LEU A 67 1.79 -2.12 -0.29
C LEU A 67 0.97 -3.19 0.48
N GLY A 68 1.11 -3.28 1.80
CA GLY A 68 0.27 -4.11 2.67
C GLY A 68 0.59 -5.62 2.66
N PHE A 69 1.80 -6.00 2.26
CA PHE A 69 2.26 -7.39 2.14
C PHE A 69 2.82 -8.02 3.42
N ASP A 70 2.68 -7.36 4.57
CA ASP A 70 3.34 -7.77 5.82
C ASP A 70 4.88 -7.80 5.73
N ASP A 71 5.45 -6.97 4.85
CA ASP A 71 6.87 -6.77 4.73
C ASP A 71 7.17 -5.34 4.25
N SER A 72 8.46 -5.01 4.16
CA SER A 72 8.97 -3.74 3.63
C SER A 72 9.67 -3.88 2.26
N ARG A 73 9.38 -4.96 1.51
CA ARG A 73 10.07 -5.26 0.25
C ARG A 73 9.44 -4.56 -0.93
N THR A 74 10.24 -3.80 -1.68
CA THR A 74 9.82 -3.18 -2.96
C THR A 74 9.42 -4.25 -3.97
N ARG A 75 8.39 -3.95 -4.78
CA ARG A 75 7.87 -4.84 -5.82
C ARG A 75 7.86 -4.12 -7.15
N THR A 76 8.59 -4.60 -8.15
CA THR A 76 8.70 -3.93 -9.45
C THR A 76 7.54 -4.26 -10.39
N THR A 77 6.71 -5.23 -10.04
CA THR A 77 5.53 -5.66 -10.82
C THR A 77 4.27 -5.69 -9.93
N PRO A 78 3.07 -5.50 -10.52
CA PRO A 78 1.81 -5.63 -9.80
C PRO A 78 1.68 -6.99 -9.11
N ALA A 79 1.39 -6.98 -7.83
CA ALA A 79 1.13 -8.18 -7.04
C ALA A 79 -0.02 -7.95 -6.07
N SER A 80 -0.71 -9.02 -5.67
CA SER A 80 -1.78 -8.97 -4.68
C SER A 80 -1.32 -9.59 -3.37
N PRO A 81 -1.41 -8.88 -2.23
CA PRO A 81 -1.07 -9.41 -0.91
C PRO A 81 -1.97 -10.60 -0.52
N SER A 82 -1.38 -11.68 -0.01
CA SER A 82 -2.13 -12.89 0.37
C SER A 82 -3.16 -12.63 1.47
N ASN A 83 -2.82 -11.78 2.43
CA ASN A 83 -3.66 -11.29 3.52
C ASN A 83 -4.82 -10.38 3.05
N MET A 84 -4.82 -9.95 1.79
CA MET A 84 -5.90 -9.16 1.19
C MET A 84 -6.79 -9.95 0.22
N ARG A 85 -6.46 -11.23 -0.05
CA ARG A 85 -7.24 -12.06 -0.98
C ARG A 85 -8.62 -12.38 -0.41
N GLY A 86 -9.63 -12.36 -1.27
CA GLY A 86 -11.03 -12.62 -0.89
C GLY A 86 -11.73 -11.43 -0.21
N LEU A 87 -11.01 -10.34 0.07
CA LEU A 87 -11.59 -9.08 0.47
C LEU A 87 -12.02 -8.30 -0.77
N LEU A 88 -13.23 -7.74 -0.74
CA LEU A 88 -13.83 -7.05 -1.89
C LEU A 88 -13.69 -5.54 -1.71
N TYR A 89 -12.86 -4.91 -2.54
CA TYR A 89 -12.57 -3.48 -2.49
C TYR A 89 -13.38 -2.71 -3.53
N THR A 90 -13.88 -1.53 -3.14
CA THR A 90 -14.53 -0.59 -4.06
C THR A 90 -13.55 0.45 -4.59
N SER A 91 -12.60 0.90 -3.76
CA SER A 91 -11.64 1.94 -4.11
C SER A 91 -10.37 1.84 -3.28
N VAL A 92 -9.27 2.38 -3.83
CA VAL A 92 -7.97 2.53 -3.19
C VAL A 92 -7.54 3.99 -3.20
N HIS A 93 -6.78 4.38 -2.18
CA HIS A 93 -6.28 5.72 -1.96
C HIS A 93 -4.83 5.62 -1.48
N ALA A 94 -4.01 6.57 -1.87
CA ALA A 94 -2.60 6.62 -1.53
C ALA A 94 -2.24 8.04 -1.09
N GLY A 95 -1.64 8.15 0.09
CA GLY A 95 -0.89 9.34 0.48
C GLY A 95 0.58 9.22 0.08
N LYS A 96 1.46 9.97 0.73
CA LYS A 96 2.90 9.94 0.43
C LYS A 96 3.50 8.53 0.62
N ALA A 97 3.27 7.93 1.79
CA ALA A 97 3.85 6.64 2.17
C ALA A 97 2.86 5.77 2.97
N HIS A 98 1.57 6.09 2.93
CA HIS A 98 0.48 5.36 3.55
C HIS A 98 -0.65 5.16 2.55
N SER A 99 -1.51 4.22 2.85
CA SER A 99 -2.48 3.68 1.91
C SER A 99 -3.81 3.44 2.62
N GLY A 100 -4.87 3.44 1.83
CA GLY A 100 -6.21 3.13 2.33
C GLY A 100 -7.08 2.52 1.26
N ALA A 101 -8.07 1.76 1.70
CA ALA A 101 -9.06 1.16 0.81
C ALA A 101 -10.42 1.13 1.49
N ILE A 102 -11.46 1.25 0.66
CA ILE A 102 -12.85 1.09 1.07
C ILE A 102 -13.33 -0.27 0.55
N PHE A 103 -14.01 -1.00 1.41
CA PHE A 103 -14.60 -2.30 1.10
C PHE A 103 -16.01 -2.13 0.49
N THR A 104 -16.56 -3.20 -0.09
CA THR A 104 -17.94 -3.20 -0.61
C THR A 104 -19.00 -3.00 0.48
N ASN A 105 -18.68 -3.31 1.74
CA ASN A 105 -19.55 -3.07 2.89
C ASN A 105 -19.37 -1.66 3.51
N GLY A 106 -18.52 -0.80 2.91
CA GLY A 106 -18.26 0.55 3.41
C GLY A 106 -17.26 0.64 4.57
N ASP A 107 -16.67 -0.48 5.00
CA ASP A 107 -15.54 -0.44 5.95
C ASP A 107 -14.32 0.20 5.30
N VAL A 108 -13.43 0.74 6.14
CA VAL A 108 -12.18 1.38 5.73
C VAL A 108 -10.99 0.66 6.35
N MET A 109 -9.97 0.38 5.55
CA MET A 109 -8.65 -0.01 6.04
C MET A 109 -7.61 1.05 5.76
N LEU A 110 -6.65 1.21 6.68
CA LEU A 110 -5.46 2.05 6.51
C LEU A 110 -4.19 1.28 6.86
N TRP A 111 -3.10 1.54 6.15
CA TRP A 111 -1.78 0.93 6.36
C TRP A 111 -0.62 1.77 5.80
N GLY A 112 0.61 1.32 5.98
CA GLY A 112 1.83 2.02 5.58
C GLY A 112 2.43 2.86 6.71
N ALA A 113 3.02 4.00 6.37
CA ALA A 113 3.62 4.92 7.32
C ALA A 113 2.60 5.34 8.40
N GLY A 114 3.04 5.39 9.67
CA GLY A 114 2.18 5.72 10.81
C GLY A 114 2.76 6.78 11.75
N ALA A 115 3.92 7.37 11.43
CA ALA A 115 4.70 8.21 12.36
C ALA A 115 3.94 9.43 12.93
N ASP A 116 2.97 9.95 12.18
CA ASP A 116 2.13 11.11 12.50
C ASP A 116 0.68 10.70 12.83
N GLY A 117 0.42 9.40 13.06
CA GLY A 117 -0.91 8.88 13.36
C GLY A 117 -1.82 8.67 12.14
N GLN A 118 -1.31 8.82 10.91
CA GLN A 118 -2.08 8.71 9.66
C GLN A 118 -2.76 7.35 9.42
N THR A 119 -2.42 6.31 10.20
CA THR A 119 -3.13 5.02 10.17
C THR A 119 -4.38 4.97 11.06
N GLY A 120 -4.64 6.00 11.88
CA GLY A 120 -5.86 6.13 12.68
C GLY A 120 -6.02 5.12 13.82
N GLN A 121 -4.91 4.56 14.32
CA GLN A 121 -4.91 3.44 15.29
C GLN A 121 -4.28 3.75 16.64
N ASN A 122 -4.22 5.03 17.01
CA ASN A 122 -3.68 5.52 18.28
C ASN A 122 -2.25 5.02 18.58
N ASN A 123 -1.43 4.80 17.54
CA ASN A 123 0.00 4.56 17.67
C ASN A 123 0.78 5.02 16.43
N ASN A 124 2.10 5.20 16.60
CA ASN A 124 2.96 5.83 15.59
C ASN A 124 3.82 4.83 14.79
N ASN A 125 3.58 3.53 14.96
CA ASN A 125 4.37 2.51 14.26
C ASN A 125 3.85 2.32 12.83
N PRO A 126 4.73 2.14 11.83
CA PRO A 126 4.31 1.76 10.50
C PRO A 126 3.56 0.41 10.55
N ARG A 127 2.56 0.29 9.68
CA ARG A 127 1.67 -0.86 9.60
C ARG A 127 1.87 -1.53 8.26
N CYS A 128 2.67 -2.59 8.22
CA CYS A 128 2.83 -3.41 7.02
C CYS A 128 1.61 -4.29 6.71
N LEU A 129 0.70 -4.41 7.68
CA LEU A 129 -0.58 -5.09 7.55
C LEU A 129 -1.73 -4.09 7.50
N PRO A 130 -2.61 -4.18 6.50
CA PRO A 130 -3.89 -3.51 6.50
C PRO A 130 -4.72 -3.85 7.72
N LYS A 131 -5.36 -2.83 8.27
CA LYS A 131 -6.27 -3.01 9.39
C LYS A 131 -7.46 -2.09 9.27
N VAL A 132 -8.61 -2.67 9.60
CA VAL A 132 -9.90 -1.99 9.61
C VAL A 132 -9.94 -0.92 10.70
N ILE A 133 -10.44 0.26 10.34
CA ILE A 133 -10.65 1.38 11.26
C ILE A 133 -12.02 1.23 11.90
N LYS A 134 -12.05 0.53 13.04
CA LYS A 134 -13.28 0.15 13.75
C LYS A 134 -14.20 1.33 14.09
N SER A 135 -13.65 2.52 14.31
CA SER A 135 -14.45 3.73 14.58
C SER A 135 -15.28 4.19 13.39
N LEU A 136 -14.95 3.74 12.17
CA LEU A 136 -15.68 4.05 10.94
C LEU A 136 -16.60 2.91 10.47
N SER A 137 -16.55 1.75 11.12
CA SER A 137 -17.38 0.61 10.75
C SER A 137 -18.86 0.92 10.93
N GLY A 138 -19.67 0.55 9.93
CA GLY A 138 -21.11 0.83 9.91
C GLY A 138 -21.48 2.28 9.58
N GLN A 139 -20.53 3.17 9.33
CA GLN A 139 -20.78 4.58 8.97
C GLN A 139 -21.04 4.78 7.47
N GLY A 140 -20.93 3.74 6.65
CA GLY A 140 -21.20 3.80 5.21
C GLY A 140 -20.25 4.74 4.47
N VAL A 141 -18.94 4.65 4.72
CA VAL A 141 -17.95 5.54 4.11
C VAL A 141 -17.93 5.33 2.59
N LEU A 142 -18.15 6.43 1.84
CA LEU A 142 -18.22 6.39 0.38
C LEU A 142 -16.93 6.86 -0.30
N LYS A 143 -16.16 7.73 0.36
CA LYS A 143 -14.92 8.31 -0.16
C LYS A 143 -13.90 8.49 0.97
N LEU A 144 -12.63 8.38 0.59
CA LEU A 144 -11.49 8.60 1.46
C LEU A 144 -10.53 9.58 0.74
N ALA A 145 -9.73 10.32 1.50
CA ALA A 145 -8.62 11.13 0.98
C ALA A 145 -7.46 11.00 1.95
N LEU A 146 -6.23 10.92 1.44
CA LEU A 146 -5.01 10.58 2.18
C LEU A 146 -3.85 11.52 1.87
#